data_AF-A0A2E0X9K8-F1
#
_entry.id   AF-A0A2E0X9K8-F1
#
_cell.length_a   1.000
_cell.length_b   1.000
_cell.length_c   1.000
_cell.angle_alpha   90.00
_cell.angle_beta   90.00
_cell.angle_gamma   90.00
#
_symmetry.space_group_name_H-M   'P 1'
#
loop_
_entity.id
_entity.type
_entity.pdbx_description
1 polymer ?
#
loop_
_entity_poly.entity_id
_entity_poly.type
_entity_poly.pdbx_seq_one_letter_code
_entity_poly.pdbx_strand_id
1 'polypeptide(L)'
;MTRAHGPLRPNYNASCGSDRMQRSRPSVEAEPMAKKSRQASPVFAMKLTPLQREALRSYTRLKASIKDRLSAPDEGPQVIGFSRQELDHLENELGQAAVYTPHPAKQRIVAVLKKVQAFLNEQQEAALRRPPPSPRKRPASSSSRLFQFKITLQEVSPVIWRRIQVLDGSLADLHGHVQAAFGWDDDHLHRFEIDGQRYGPLGLDDDDFGFEMLDESNVLLSDLAPKSGARQKWLYEYDFGDGWRHDVIFEGYPPIDPQAKYPLCVEGERACPPEDIGGPWGYAEYLAALADPDYELHEEYLEWRGPHDPDAFDAKQATRAMRKR
;
A
#
# COMPACT_ATOMS: atom_id res chain seq x y z
N MET A 1 -36.21 -33.64 42.36
CA MET A 1 -36.93 -34.93 42.34
C MET A 1 -38.42 -34.66 42.08
N THR A 2 -38.94 -35.22 40.97
CA THR A 2 -40.34 -35.69 40.70
C THR A 2 -41.53 -34.76 40.98
N ARG A 3 -42.22 -34.29 39.91
CA ARG A 3 -43.51 -34.76 39.34
C ARG A 3 -44.74 -34.15 40.03
N ALA A 4 -45.51 -33.28 39.38
CA ALA A 4 -46.50 -33.51 38.30
C ALA A 4 -47.93 -33.65 38.86
N HIS A 5 -48.89 -32.89 38.33
CA HIS A 5 -50.25 -33.34 37.96
C HIS A 5 -51.04 -32.18 37.31
N GLY A 6 -51.61 -32.44 36.12
CA GLY A 6 -52.54 -31.56 35.40
C GLY A 6 -54.00 -31.79 35.84
N PRO A 7 -54.97 -31.81 34.90
CA PRO A 7 -55.47 -30.70 34.09
C PRO A 7 -57.00 -30.56 34.25
N LEU A 8 -57.59 -29.40 33.94
CA LEU A 8 -59.05 -29.27 33.75
C LEU A 8 -59.39 -28.23 32.67
N ARG A 9 -60.11 -28.66 31.63
CA ARG A 9 -60.98 -27.82 30.79
C ARG A 9 -62.37 -27.78 31.43
N PRO A 10 -63.20 -26.76 31.14
CA PRO A 10 -64.24 -27.01 30.12
C PRO A 10 -64.60 -25.79 29.24
N ASN A 11 -65.33 -26.13 28.17
CA ASN A 11 -65.94 -25.31 27.13
C ASN A 11 -66.86 -24.18 27.64
N TYR A 12 -66.94 -23.08 26.90
CA TYR A 12 -68.21 -22.36 26.68
C TYR A 12 -68.33 -21.93 25.21
N ASN A 13 -69.41 -22.40 24.59
CA ASN A 13 -69.91 -21.98 23.28
C ASN A 13 -70.82 -20.76 23.51
N ALA A 14 -70.66 -19.69 22.75
CA ALA A 14 -71.69 -18.67 22.58
C ALA A 14 -71.61 -18.05 21.17
N SER A 15 -72.71 -18.21 20.45
CA SER A 15 -73.00 -17.69 19.12
C SER A 15 -73.53 -16.25 19.22
N CYS A 16 -73.05 -15.34 18.39
CA CYS A 16 -73.84 -14.23 17.88
C CYS A 16 -73.18 -13.68 16.60
N GLY A 17 -73.94 -13.59 15.51
CA GLY A 17 -73.42 -13.20 14.20
C GLY A 17 -73.40 -11.70 13.94
N SER A 18 -72.69 -11.30 12.89
CA SER A 18 -73.14 -10.33 11.88
C SER A 18 -72.01 -10.02 10.86
N ASP A 19 -72.46 -9.89 9.62
CA ASP A 19 -71.92 -9.08 8.52
C ASP A 19 -70.50 -9.26 7.97
N ARG A 20 -70.47 -9.96 6.82
CA ARG A 20 -70.21 -9.38 5.50
C ARG A 20 -69.02 -8.40 5.39
N MET A 21 -67.87 -8.91 4.95
CA MET A 21 -67.07 -8.28 3.90
C MET A 21 -66.10 -9.31 3.31
N GLN A 22 -66.42 -9.84 2.12
CA GLN A 22 -65.46 -10.52 1.26
C GLN A 22 -64.41 -9.50 0.84
N ARG A 23 -63.22 -9.57 1.43
CA ARG A 23 -62.01 -8.92 0.90
C ARG A 23 -61.21 -9.96 0.14
N SER A 24 -61.22 -9.81 -1.18
CA SER A 24 -60.40 -10.54 -2.14
C SER A 24 -58.93 -10.47 -1.74
N ARG A 25 -58.29 -11.63 -1.58
CA ARG A 25 -56.83 -11.75 -1.49
C ARG A 25 -56.26 -11.49 -2.89
N PRO A 26 -55.29 -10.57 -3.07
CA PRO A 26 -54.55 -10.52 -4.32
C PRO A 26 -53.60 -11.73 -4.38
N SER A 27 -53.71 -12.50 -5.46
CA SER A 27 -52.77 -13.55 -5.84
C SER A 27 -51.39 -12.94 -6.03
N VAL A 28 -50.40 -13.44 -5.28
CA VAL A 28 -49.00 -13.10 -5.50
C VAL A 28 -48.54 -13.92 -6.71
N GLU A 29 -48.54 -13.31 -7.88
CA GLU A 29 -47.85 -13.85 -9.04
C GLU A 29 -46.35 -13.83 -8.74
N ALA A 30 -45.72 -15.01 -8.76
CA ALA A 30 -44.28 -15.15 -8.62
C ALA A 30 -43.60 -14.64 -9.90
N GLU A 31 -42.87 -13.53 -9.79
CA GLU A 31 -42.00 -13.06 -10.87
C GLU A 31 -40.90 -14.09 -11.18
N PRO A 32 -40.55 -14.34 -12.46
CA PRO A 32 -39.51 -15.29 -12.81
C PRO A 32 -38.14 -14.73 -12.42
N MET A 33 -37.38 -15.50 -11.63
CA MET A 33 -35.98 -15.20 -11.33
C MET A 33 -35.18 -15.02 -12.62
N ALA A 34 -34.70 -13.79 -12.85
CA ALA A 34 -33.76 -13.46 -13.91
C ALA A 34 -32.52 -14.35 -13.79
N LYS A 35 -32.23 -15.13 -14.84
CA LYS A 35 -30.97 -15.84 -14.99
C LYS A 35 -29.84 -14.81 -14.98
N LYS A 36 -29.04 -14.77 -13.92
CA LYS A 36 -27.79 -13.97 -13.87
C LYS A 36 -26.95 -14.34 -15.10
N SER A 37 -26.75 -13.38 -16.00
CA SER A 37 -25.77 -13.55 -17.07
C SER A 37 -24.41 -13.74 -16.41
N ARG A 38 -23.70 -14.82 -16.77
CA ARG A 38 -22.28 -14.98 -16.43
C ARG A 38 -21.54 -13.87 -17.18
N GLN A 39 -21.24 -12.76 -16.51
CA GLN A 39 -20.22 -11.83 -16.99
C GLN A 39 -18.93 -12.63 -17.18
N ALA A 40 -18.34 -12.54 -18.38
CA ALA A 40 -17.03 -13.10 -18.63
C ALA A 40 -16.04 -12.48 -17.63
N SER A 41 -15.31 -13.31 -16.89
CA SER A 41 -14.27 -12.83 -15.98
C SER A 41 -13.25 -12.00 -16.77
N PRO A 42 -12.78 -10.86 -16.25
CA PRO A 42 -11.77 -10.06 -16.92
C PRO A 42 -10.51 -10.89 -17.17
N VAL A 43 -9.96 -10.75 -18.38
CA VAL A 43 -8.69 -11.37 -18.78
C VAL A 43 -7.61 -10.30 -18.67
N PHE A 44 -6.65 -10.51 -17.77
CA PHE A 44 -5.55 -9.60 -17.47
C PHE A 44 -4.40 -9.85 -18.45
N ALA A 45 -4.11 -8.86 -19.28
CA ALA A 45 -3.12 -8.96 -20.35
C ALA A 45 -1.74 -8.50 -19.86
N MET A 46 -0.78 -9.43 -19.75
CA MET A 46 0.57 -9.14 -19.24
C MET A 46 1.61 -9.37 -20.34
N LYS A 47 2.43 -8.35 -20.60
CA LYS A 47 3.54 -8.44 -21.56
C LYS A 47 4.77 -9.07 -20.91
N LEU A 48 5.23 -10.19 -21.45
CA LEU A 48 6.33 -11.01 -20.95
C LEU A 48 7.43 -11.20 -22.02
N THR A 49 8.69 -11.01 -21.64
CA THR A 49 9.84 -11.28 -22.52
C THR A 49 10.10 -12.78 -22.68
N PRO A 50 10.86 -13.22 -23.69
CA PRO A 50 11.23 -14.64 -23.83
C PRO A 50 11.91 -15.20 -22.57
N LEU A 51 12.86 -14.46 -22.00
CA LEU A 51 13.57 -14.87 -20.78
C LEU A 51 12.65 -14.92 -19.54
N GLN A 52 11.68 -14.01 -19.44
CA GLN A 52 10.64 -14.08 -18.39
C GLN A 52 9.78 -15.33 -18.57
N ARG A 53 9.32 -15.61 -19.80
CA ARG A 53 8.54 -16.82 -20.09
C ARG A 53 9.32 -18.10 -19.79
N GLU A 54 10.61 -18.13 -20.10
CA GLU A 54 11.49 -19.25 -19.77
C GLU A 54 11.67 -19.43 -18.26
N ALA A 55 11.98 -18.35 -17.54
CA ALA A 55 12.15 -18.39 -16.08
C ALA A 55 10.87 -18.90 -15.40
N LEU A 56 9.69 -18.42 -15.83
CA LEU A 56 8.40 -18.91 -15.35
C LEU A 56 8.25 -20.42 -15.60
N ARG A 57 8.57 -20.91 -16.78
CA ARG A 57 8.43 -22.35 -17.10
C ARG A 57 9.36 -23.23 -16.27
N SER A 58 10.57 -22.77 -16.03
CA SER A 58 11.65 -23.53 -15.38
C SER A 58 11.57 -23.53 -13.86
N TYR A 59 11.19 -22.40 -13.24
CA TYR A 59 11.31 -22.22 -11.78
C TYR A 59 9.99 -22.17 -11.02
N THR A 60 8.85 -22.27 -11.70
CA THR A 60 7.53 -22.29 -11.06
C THR A 60 6.78 -23.60 -11.31
N ARG A 61 5.83 -23.93 -10.43
CA ARG A 61 4.96 -25.11 -10.57
C ARG A 61 3.60 -24.73 -11.16
N LEU A 62 3.60 -23.84 -12.16
CA LEU A 62 2.39 -23.45 -12.87
C LEU A 62 1.74 -24.64 -13.59
N LYS A 63 0.40 -24.59 -13.68
CA LYS A 63 -0.41 -25.57 -14.43
C LYS A 63 0.05 -25.68 -15.89
N ALA A 64 -0.06 -26.89 -16.46
CA ALA A 64 0.34 -27.17 -17.84
C ALA A 64 -0.28 -26.19 -18.86
N SER A 65 -1.57 -25.87 -18.70
CA SER A 65 -2.27 -24.88 -19.54
C SER A 65 -1.62 -23.49 -19.54
N ILE A 66 -1.00 -23.08 -18.43
CA ILE A 66 -0.27 -21.81 -18.35
C ILE A 66 1.10 -21.95 -19.01
N LYS A 67 1.82 -23.05 -18.74
CA LYS A 67 3.12 -23.32 -19.36
C LYS A 67 3.03 -23.44 -20.89
N ASP A 68 1.93 -23.97 -21.41
CA ASP A 68 1.66 -24.07 -22.84
C ASP A 68 1.48 -22.68 -23.46
N ARG A 69 0.73 -21.77 -22.80
CA ARG A 69 0.59 -20.37 -23.27
C ARG A 69 1.91 -19.59 -23.25
N LEU A 70 2.82 -19.93 -22.34
CA LEU A 70 4.16 -19.35 -22.27
C LEU A 70 5.10 -19.91 -23.36
N SER A 71 4.76 -21.06 -23.93
CA SER A 71 5.55 -21.78 -24.94
C SER A 71 5.19 -21.33 -26.35
N ALA A 72 5.59 -20.11 -26.73
CA ALA A 72 5.47 -19.62 -28.10
C ALA A 72 6.87 -19.43 -28.74
N PRO A 73 7.03 -19.76 -30.05
CA PRO A 73 8.32 -19.77 -30.74
C PRO A 73 8.90 -18.39 -31.10
N ASP A 74 8.20 -17.29 -30.81
CA ASP A 74 8.68 -15.94 -31.13
C ASP A 74 9.79 -15.45 -30.20
N GLU A 75 10.79 -14.78 -30.79
CA GLU A 75 11.95 -14.14 -30.11
C GLU A 75 11.60 -12.80 -29.42
N GLY A 76 10.35 -12.34 -29.52
CA GLY A 76 9.91 -11.05 -28.99
C GLY A 76 9.09 -11.11 -27.67
N PRO A 77 8.85 -9.95 -27.03
CA PRO A 77 7.90 -9.84 -25.93
C PRO A 77 6.46 -10.13 -26.36
N GLN A 78 5.75 -10.97 -25.61
CA GLN A 78 4.39 -11.42 -25.91
C GLN A 78 3.40 -11.04 -24.81
N VAL A 79 2.19 -10.67 -25.19
CA VAL A 79 1.08 -10.41 -24.26
C VAL A 79 0.34 -11.72 -23.97
N ILE A 80 0.32 -12.14 -22.71
CA ILE A 80 -0.36 -13.34 -22.22
C ILE A 80 -1.54 -12.93 -21.34
N GLY A 81 -2.70 -13.51 -21.60
CA GLY A 81 -3.91 -13.30 -20.80
C GLY A 81 -4.00 -14.25 -19.61
N PHE A 82 -4.27 -13.72 -18.42
CA PHE A 82 -4.49 -14.47 -17.19
C PHE A 82 -5.87 -14.16 -16.62
N SER A 83 -6.54 -15.14 -16.01
CA SER A 83 -7.70 -14.89 -15.16
C SER A 83 -7.27 -14.49 -13.75
N ARG A 84 -8.19 -13.94 -12.93
CA ARG A 84 -7.88 -13.56 -11.54
C ARG A 84 -7.30 -14.72 -10.72
N GLN A 85 -7.95 -15.89 -10.79
CA GLN A 85 -7.48 -17.09 -10.08
C GLN A 85 -6.11 -17.56 -10.57
N GLU A 86 -5.77 -17.32 -11.84
CA GLU A 86 -4.45 -17.63 -12.37
C GLU A 86 -3.41 -16.61 -11.89
N LEU A 87 -3.77 -15.34 -11.72
CA LEU A 87 -2.87 -14.33 -11.13
C LEU A 87 -2.61 -14.60 -9.65
N ASP A 88 -3.63 -14.92 -8.85
CA ASP A 88 -3.45 -15.23 -7.42
C ASP A 88 -2.55 -16.48 -7.25
N HIS A 89 -2.73 -17.49 -8.10
CA HIS A 89 -1.86 -18.68 -8.11
C HIS A 89 -0.44 -18.35 -8.59
N LEU A 90 -0.31 -17.50 -9.61
CA LEU A 90 0.97 -17.06 -10.14
C LEU A 90 1.75 -16.24 -9.11
N GLU A 91 1.10 -15.33 -8.39
CA GLU A 91 1.71 -14.55 -7.31
C GLU A 91 2.33 -15.46 -6.23
N ASN A 92 1.56 -16.42 -5.72
CA ASN A 92 2.05 -17.34 -4.70
C ASN A 92 3.23 -18.18 -5.21
N GLU A 93 3.13 -18.74 -6.43
CA GLU A 93 4.22 -19.53 -7.02
C GLU A 93 5.49 -18.70 -7.26
N LEU A 94 5.35 -17.43 -7.65
CA LEU A 94 6.48 -16.54 -7.86
C LEU A 94 7.12 -16.09 -6.56
N GLY A 95 6.31 -15.79 -5.54
CA GLY A 95 6.80 -15.48 -4.20
C GLY A 95 7.62 -16.64 -3.63
N GLN A 96 7.14 -17.88 -3.78
CA GLN A 96 7.90 -19.07 -3.38
C GLN A 96 9.16 -19.25 -4.24
N ALA A 97 9.05 -19.14 -5.57
CA ALA A 97 10.19 -19.30 -6.47
C ALA A 97 11.30 -18.28 -6.23
N ALA A 98 10.98 -17.05 -5.86
CA ALA A 98 11.96 -16.01 -5.56
C ALA A 98 12.90 -16.38 -4.40
N VAL A 99 12.49 -17.26 -3.49
CA VAL A 99 13.29 -17.67 -2.33
C VAL A 99 14.47 -18.57 -2.74
N TYR A 100 14.26 -19.50 -3.67
CA TYR A 100 15.24 -20.56 -4.00
C TYR A 100 15.79 -20.50 -5.43
N THR A 101 15.29 -19.59 -6.27
CA THR A 101 15.78 -19.47 -7.64
C THR A 101 17.20 -18.90 -7.64
N PRO A 102 18.16 -19.53 -8.33
CA PRO A 102 19.51 -19.00 -8.47
C PRO A 102 19.52 -17.75 -9.36
N HIS A 103 20.48 -16.87 -9.11
CA HIS A 103 20.78 -15.74 -9.99
C HIS A 103 21.23 -16.25 -11.38
N PRO A 104 20.80 -15.66 -12.52
CA PRO A 104 19.95 -14.47 -12.71
C PRO A 104 18.45 -14.77 -12.91
N ALA A 105 18.03 -16.03 -12.81
CA ALA A 105 16.63 -16.40 -12.99
C ALA A 105 15.73 -15.82 -11.89
N LYS A 106 16.29 -15.57 -10.69
CA LYS A 106 15.59 -14.95 -9.56
C LYS A 106 15.07 -13.56 -9.91
N GLN A 107 15.87 -12.72 -10.55
CA GLN A 107 15.46 -11.36 -10.92
C GLN A 107 14.31 -11.38 -11.93
N ARG A 108 14.33 -12.35 -12.86
CA ARG A 108 13.23 -12.54 -13.83
C ARG A 108 11.93 -12.98 -13.15
N ILE A 109 12.02 -13.85 -12.14
CA ILE A 109 10.87 -14.25 -11.31
C ILE A 109 10.31 -13.05 -10.53
N VAL A 110 11.18 -12.27 -9.89
CA VAL A 110 10.78 -11.05 -9.15
C VAL A 110 10.16 -10.00 -10.08
N ALA A 111 10.69 -9.79 -11.27
CA ALA A 111 10.12 -8.85 -12.24
C ALA A 111 8.70 -9.24 -12.70
N VAL A 112 8.42 -10.55 -12.85
CA VAL A 112 7.05 -11.00 -13.14
C VAL A 112 6.17 -10.88 -11.90
N LEU A 113 6.70 -11.16 -10.71
CA LEU A 113 5.96 -11.02 -9.44
C LEU A 113 5.46 -9.57 -9.26
N LYS A 114 6.33 -8.58 -9.50
CA LYS A 114 5.95 -7.15 -9.43
C LYS A 114 4.86 -6.79 -10.44
N LYS A 115 4.94 -7.29 -11.67
CA LYS A 115 3.87 -7.11 -12.67
C LYS A 115 2.55 -7.70 -12.18
N VAL A 116 2.59 -8.88 -11.56
CA VAL A 116 1.40 -9.52 -10.98
C VAL A 116 0.85 -8.66 -9.84
N GLN A 117 1.69 -8.26 -8.89
CA GLN A 117 1.30 -7.41 -7.76
C GLN A 117 0.71 -6.08 -8.22
N ALA A 118 1.29 -5.39 -9.20
CA ALA A 118 0.74 -4.17 -9.77
C ALA A 118 -0.69 -4.38 -10.32
N PHE A 119 -0.93 -5.46 -11.06
CA PHE A 119 -2.28 -5.81 -11.51
C PHE A 119 -3.23 -6.10 -10.35
N LEU A 120 -2.76 -6.78 -9.30
CA LEU A 120 -3.60 -7.11 -8.14
C LEU A 120 -3.92 -5.86 -7.31
N ASN A 121 -2.95 -4.94 -7.15
CA ASN A 121 -3.06 -3.66 -6.48
C ASN A 121 -4.02 -2.72 -7.22
N GLU A 122 -3.89 -2.55 -8.54
CA GLU A 122 -4.84 -1.75 -9.34
C GLU A 122 -6.29 -2.24 -9.17
N GLN A 123 -6.50 -3.57 -9.07
CA GLN A 123 -7.82 -4.14 -8.81
C GLN A 123 -8.29 -3.93 -7.38
N GLN A 124 -7.36 -3.99 -6.41
CA GLN A 124 -7.62 -3.73 -5.01
C GLN A 124 -7.96 -2.25 -4.78
N GLU A 125 -7.27 -1.31 -5.42
CA GLU A 125 -7.60 0.13 -5.41
C GLU A 125 -8.93 0.42 -6.10
N ALA A 126 -9.23 -0.24 -7.22
CA ALA A 126 -10.52 -0.11 -7.89
C ALA A 126 -11.67 -0.66 -7.02
N ALA A 127 -11.43 -1.74 -6.26
CA ALA A 127 -12.38 -2.33 -5.31
C ALA A 127 -12.47 -1.52 -3.99
N LEU A 128 -11.36 -0.90 -3.57
CA LEU A 128 -11.21 -0.06 -2.39
C LEU A 128 -11.36 1.43 -2.71
N ARG A 129 -12.08 1.80 -3.79
CA ARG A 129 -12.60 3.17 -3.97
C ARG A 129 -13.57 3.50 -2.83
N ARG A 130 -13.01 3.69 -1.64
CA ARG A 130 -13.59 4.45 -0.56
C ARG A 130 -13.58 5.88 -1.08
N PRO A 131 -14.70 6.62 -0.99
CA PRO A 131 -14.61 8.05 -1.12
C PRO A 131 -13.52 8.55 -0.15
N PRO A 132 -12.72 9.56 -0.53
CA PRO A 132 -11.78 10.16 0.41
C PRO A 132 -12.55 10.45 1.71
N PRO A 133 -12.00 10.13 2.89
CA PRO A 133 -12.69 10.42 4.13
C PRO A 133 -13.14 11.87 4.08
N SER A 134 -14.46 12.09 4.17
CA SER A 134 -15.04 13.42 4.12
C SER A 134 -14.28 14.31 5.10
N PRO A 135 -13.83 15.51 4.70
CA PRO A 135 -13.07 16.38 5.59
C PRO A 135 -13.92 16.62 6.84
N ARG A 136 -13.55 15.99 7.95
CA ARG A 136 -14.21 16.24 9.23
C ARG A 136 -13.94 17.70 9.55
N LYS A 137 -15.01 18.48 9.76
CA LYS A 137 -14.91 19.87 10.17
C LYS A 137 -14.15 19.93 11.49
N ARG A 138 -12.88 20.35 11.42
CA ARG A 138 -12.03 20.61 12.57
C ARG A 138 -12.63 21.77 13.38
N PRO A 139 -12.76 21.67 14.71
CA PRO A 139 -13.02 22.84 15.52
C PRO A 139 -11.87 23.84 15.34
N ALA A 140 -12.21 25.08 14.99
CA ALA A 140 -11.27 26.17 14.87
C ALA A 140 -10.87 26.65 16.27
N SER A 141 -9.65 26.34 16.70
CA SER A 141 -8.64 27.32 17.14
C SER A 141 -7.57 26.69 18.03
N SER A 142 -6.35 26.66 17.54
CA SER A 142 -5.21 27.27 18.24
C SER A 142 -4.26 27.75 17.14
N SER A 143 -3.48 28.81 17.39
CA SER A 143 -2.51 29.37 16.44
C SER A 143 -1.87 28.27 15.58
N SER A 144 -2.03 28.30 14.25
CA SER A 144 -1.40 27.32 13.37
C SER A 144 0.08 27.24 13.73
N ARG A 145 0.54 26.09 14.23
CA ARG A 145 1.95 25.84 14.47
C ARG A 145 2.53 25.22 13.21
N LEU A 146 3.71 25.70 12.85
CA LEU A 146 4.50 25.12 11.78
C LEU A 146 5.50 24.17 12.41
N PHE A 147 5.53 22.93 11.94
CA PHE A 147 6.43 21.89 12.43
C PHE A 147 7.55 21.75 11.43
N GLN A 148 8.79 21.74 11.91
CA GLN A 148 9.95 21.41 11.07
C GLN A 148 10.48 20.03 11.40
N PHE A 149 10.73 19.24 10.36
CA PHE A 149 11.35 17.94 10.46
C PHE A 149 12.58 17.86 9.56
N LYS A 150 13.66 17.28 10.07
CA LYS A 150 14.74 16.74 9.24
C LYS A 150 14.58 15.22 9.18
N ILE A 151 14.39 14.70 7.98
CA ILE A 151 14.17 13.28 7.70
C ILE A 151 15.43 12.76 7.00
N THR A 152 16.07 11.74 7.56
CA THR A 152 17.31 11.18 7.03
C THR A 152 17.15 9.68 6.83
N LEU A 153 17.45 9.18 5.63
CA LEU A 153 17.42 7.76 5.32
C LEU A 153 18.61 7.06 6.01
N GLN A 154 18.33 5.98 6.73
CA GLN A 154 19.35 5.19 7.41
C GLN A 154 20.07 4.24 6.43
N GLU A 155 21.26 3.80 6.82
CA GLU A 155 22.03 2.74 6.12
C GLU A 155 22.43 3.05 4.66
N VAL A 156 22.22 4.28 4.20
CA VAL A 156 22.66 4.75 2.88
C VAL A 156 23.76 5.81 3.01
N SER A 157 24.82 5.66 2.22
CA SER A 157 25.95 6.58 2.17
C SER A 157 26.35 6.90 0.72
N PRO A 158 26.65 8.16 0.37
CA PRO A 158 26.44 9.38 1.16
C PRO A 158 24.97 9.61 1.58
N VAL A 159 24.77 10.35 2.68
CA VAL A 159 23.45 10.51 3.31
C VAL A 159 22.41 11.12 2.38
N ILE A 160 21.18 10.58 2.42
CA ILE A 160 20.01 11.11 1.70
C ILE A 160 19.06 11.68 2.74
N TRP A 161 18.67 12.94 2.58
CA TRP A 161 17.84 13.61 3.58
C TRP A 161 17.00 14.74 3.01
N ARG A 162 15.93 15.09 3.73
CA ARG A 162 15.03 16.21 3.45
C ARG A 162 14.78 16.99 4.72
N ARG A 163 14.70 18.31 4.64
CA ARG A 163 14.11 19.13 5.70
C ARG A 163 12.79 19.70 5.19
N ILE A 164 11.72 19.43 5.91
CA ILE A 164 10.37 19.83 5.55
C ILE A 164 9.72 20.66 6.65
N GLN A 165 8.77 21.49 6.24
CA GLN A 165 7.91 22.28 7.11
C GLN A 165 6.45 22.01 6.77
N VAL A 166 5.68 21.59 7.77
CA VAL A 166 4.27 21.17 7.63
C VAL A 166 3.42 21.82 8.70
N LEU A 167 2.15 22.09 8.38
CA LEU A 167 1.17 22.54 9.38
C LEU A 167 0.73 21.35 10.24
N ASP A 168 0.00 21.64 11.31
CA ASP A 168 -0.54 20.58 12.17
C ASP A 168 -1.49 19.64 11.40
N GLY A 169 -1.12 18.37 11.42
CA GLY A 169 -1.71 17.28 10.66
C GLY A 169 -1.66 15.99 11.46
N SER A 170 -2.24 14.93 10.93
CA SER A 170 -2.08 13.57 11.45
C SER A 170 -0.71 12.98 11.10
N LEU A 171 -0.34 11.85 11.71
CA LEU A 171 0.80 11.06 11.25
C LEU A 171 0.61 10.53 9.82
N ALA A 172 -0.63 10.22 9.41
CA ALA A 172 -0.94 9.87 8.01
C ALA A 172 -0.61 11.03 7.04
N ASP A 173 -0.92 12.27 7.43
CA ASP A 173 -0.55 13.46 6.63
C ASP A 173 0.97 13.61 6.54
N LEU A 174 1.69 13.38 7.65
CA LEU A 174 3.16 13.40 7.66
C LEU A 174 3.75 12.31 6.76
N HIS A 175 3.21 11.08 6.81
CA HIS A 175 3.59 9.98 5.91
C HIS A 175 3.49 10.41 4.44
N GLY A 176 2.33 10.93 4.01
CA GLY A 176 2.15 11.40 2.64
C GLY A 176 3.14 12.51 2.24
N HIS A 177 3.50 13.39 3.19
CA HIS A 177 4.52 14.42 2.98
C HIS A 177 5.94 13.85 2.89
N VAL A 178 6.29 12.83 3.67
CA VAL A 178 7.57 12.11 3.59
C VAL A 178 7.68 11.43 2.22
N GLN A 179 6.68 10.63 1.84
CA GLN A 179 6.60 9.95 0.55
C GLN A 179 6.81 10.92 -0.62
N ALA A 180 6.06 12.02 -0.63
CA ALA A 180 6.19 13.01 -1.70
C ALA A 180 7.53 13.78 -1.70
N ALA A 181 8.16 13.98 -0.54
CA ALA A 181 9.45 14.67 -0.45
C ALA A 181 10.62 13.77 -0.89
N PHE A 182 10.49 12.46 -0.71
CA PHE A 182 11.46 11.47 -1.17
C PHE A 182 11.18 11.04 -2.62
N GLY A 183 9.94 11.18 -3.10
CA GLY A 183 9.56 10.82 -4.47
C GLY A 183 9.19 9.35 -4.64
N TRP A 184 8.73 8.74 -3.55
CA TRP A 184 8.16 7.40 -3.52
C TRP A 184 6.65 7.42 -3.78
N ASP A 185 6.14 6.27 -4.17
CA ASP A 185 4.81 6.12 -4.76
C ASP A 185 3.73 5.78 -3.72
N ASP A 186 4.14 5.34 -2.52
CA ASP A 186 3.27 4.92 -1.42
C ASP A 186 2.61 3.54 -1.65
N ASP A 187 3.35 2.62 -2.27
CA ASP A 187 2.86 1.28 -2.64
C ASP A 187 3.00 0.20 -1.54
N HIS A 188 3.72 0.51 -0.45
CA HIS A 188 4.06 -0.45 0.60
C HIS A 188 3.58 -0.02 1.99
N LEU A 189 3.55 -0.97 2.92
CA LEU A 189 3.22 -0.70 4.32
C LEU A 189 4.28 0.18 4.99
N HIS A 190 3.84 0.95 5.97
CA HIS A 190 4.70 1.81 6.77
C HIS A 190 4.29 1.85 8.23
N ARG A 191 5.20 2.36 9.07
CA ARG A 191 4.92 2.69 10.46
C ARG A 191 5.81 3.82 10.98
N PHE A 192 5.33 4.50 12.00
CA PHE A 192 6.14 5.34 12.89
C PHE A 192 6.36 4.64 14.22
N GLU A 193 7.53 4.83 14.82
CA GLU A 193 7.81 4.47 16.22
C GLU A 193 8.24 5.72 16.98
N ILE A 194 7.47 6.07 18.02
CA ILE A 194 7.61 7.30 18.79
C ILE A 194 7.42 6.94 20.26
N ASP A 195 8.43 7.22 21.09
CA ASP A 195 8.41 6.96 22.54
C ASP A 195 7.97 5.53 22.91
N GLY A 196 8.39 4.55 22.09
CA GLY A 196 8.07 3.12 22.27
C GLY A 196 6.68 2.69 21.80
N GLN A 197 5.87 3.61 21.25
CA GLN A 197 4.58 3.31 20.63
C GLN A 197 4.72 3.26 19.12
N ARG A 198 3.94 2.37 18.49
CA ARG A 198 3.91 2.20 17.04
C ARG A 198 2.61 2.73 16.47
N TYR A 199 2.72 3.43 15.34
CA TYR A 199 1.61 4.03 14.64
C TYR A 199 1.65 3.61 13.17
N GLY A 200 0.52 3.26 12.59
CA GLY A 200 0.42 2.93 11.17
C GLY A 200 -1.03 2.90 10.68
N PRO A 201 -1.25 2.54 9.41
CA PRO A 201 -2.57 2.44 8.82
C PRO A 201 -3.54 1.57 9.63
N LEU A 202 -4.80 2.02 9.72
CA LEU A 202 -5.85 1.29 10.42
C LEU A 202 -6.03 -0.15 9.88
N GLY A 203 -6.09 -1.12 10.78
CA GLY A 203 -6.34 -2.54 10.45
C GLY A 203 -5.09 -3.36 10.19
N LEU A 204 -3.90 -2.79 10.41
CA LEU A 204 -2.69 -3.56 10.67
C LEU A 204 -2.75 -4.03 12.13
N ASP A 205 -3.48 -5.12 12.38
CA ASP A 205 -3.49 -5.76 13.70
C ASP A 205 -2.10 -6.37 13.99
N ASP A 206 -1.73 -6.37 15.28
CA ASP A 206 -0.53 -6.94 15.93
C ASP A 206 0.52 -7.53 14.96
N ASP A 207 1.75 -7.01 15.02
CA ASP A 207 2.86 -7.82 14.50
C ASP A 207 2.89 -9.17 15.24
N ASP A 208 3.47 -10.22 14.64
CA ASP A 208 3.57 -11.57 15.25
C ASP A 208 4.23 -11.59 16.65
N PHE A 209 4.69 -10.43 17.14
CA PHE A 209 5.31 -10.18 18.44
C PHE A 209 4.38 -9.50 19.47
N GLY A 210 3.14 -9.17 19.13
CA GLY A 210 2.10 -8.71 20.05
C GLY A 210 2.20 -7.23 20.47
N PHE A 211 2.75 -6.37 19.61
CA PHE A 211 2.73 -4.93 19.84
C PHE A 211 1.53 -4.27 19.16
N GLU A 212 0.68 -3.65 19.97
CA GLU A 212 -0.47 -2.87 19.52
C GLU A 212 -0.01 -1.74 18.58
N MET A 213 -0.53 -1.74 17.35
CA MET A 213 -0.32 -0.66 16.39
C MET A 213 -1.49 0.33 16.49
N LEU A 214 -1.17 1.58 16.80
CA LEU A 214 -2.14 2.66 16.92
C LEU A 214 -2.47 3.25 15.55
N ASP A 215 -3.74 3.62 15.34
CA ASP A 215 -4.19 4.26 14.09
C ASP A 215 -3.61 5.66 13.93
N GLU A 216 -2.71 5.81 12.95
CA GLU A 216 -1.99 7.05 12.67
C GLU A 216 -2.90 8.20 12.21
N SER A 217 -4.09 7.91 11.68
CA SER A 217 -4.99 8.91 11.12
C SER A 217 -5.66 9.79 12.19
N ASN A 218 -5.65 9.34 13.44
CA ASN A 218 -6.25 10.04 14.58
C ASN A 218 -5.23 10.74 15.48
N VAL A 219 -3.93 10.58 15.23
CA VAL A 219 -2.86 11.12 16.08
C VAL A 219 -2.26 12.35 15.42
N LEU A 220 -2.38 13.52 16.07
CA LEU A 220 -1.86 14.77 15.52
C LEU A 220 -0.37 14.96 15.86
N LEU A 221 0.34 15.68 14.99
CA LEU A 221 1.71 16.12 15.26
C LEU A 221 1.79 16.96 16.53
N SER A 222 0.78 17.79 16.79
CA SER A 222 0.70 18.56 18.04
C SER A 222 0.54 17.71 19.29
N ASP A 223 -0.01 16.50 19.21
CA ASP A 223 -0.14 15.60 20.35
C ASP A 223 1.20 14.93 20.71
N LEU A 224 2.03 14.69 19.69
CA LEU A 224 3.32 14.00 19.82
C LEU A 224 4.50 14.94 20.06
N ALA A 225 4.53 16.09 19.38
CA ALA A 225 5.69 16.98 19.43
C ALA A 225 5.82 17.71 20.78
N PRO A 226 7.04 17.90 21.32
CA PRO A 226 7.25 18.56 22.59
C PRO A 226 6.77 20.01 22.55
N LYS A 227 5.90 20.40 23.49
CA LYS A 227 5.39 21.78 23.57
C LYS A 227 6.51 22.82 23.74
N SER A 228 7.65 22.41 24.29
CA SER A 228 8.86 23.23 24.45
C SER A 228 9.57 23.54 23.13
N GLY A 229 9.26 22.83 22.04
CA GLY A 229 10.03 22.89 20.79
C GLY A 229 11.36 22.15 20.87
N ALA A 230 11.62 21.39 21.93
CA ALA A 230 12.83 20.57 22.05
C ALA A 230 12.88 19.53 20.94
N ARG A 231 14.10 19.21 20.48
CA ARG A 231 14.30 18.19 19.46
C ARG A 231 13.86 16.82 19.97
N GLN A 232 13.16 16.08 19.13
CA GLN A 232 12.76 14.71 19.40
C GLN A 232 13.03 13.87 18.15
N LYS A 233 13.50 12.64 18.35
CA LYS A 233 13.75 11.67 17.29
C LYS A 233 12.59 10.68 17.24
N TRP A 234 12.05 10.50 16.06
CA TRP A 234 11.09 9.46 15.71
C TRP A 234 11.73 8.53 14.69
N LEU A 235 11.25 7.29 14.63
CA LEU A 235 11.59 6.37 13.57
C LEU A 235 10.41 6.28 12.60
N TYR A 236 10.69 6.31 11.30
CA TYR A 236 9.72 5.99 10.25
C TYR A 236 10.27 4.86 9.39
N GLU A 237 9.48 3.82 9.21
CA GLU A 237 9.83 2.67 8.38
C GLU A 237 8.82 2.53 7.26
N TYR A 238 9.32 2.42 6.03
CA TYR A 238 8.54 2.24 4.82
C TYR A 238 9.02 0.98 4.12
N ASP A 239 8.09 0.24 3.53
CA ASP A 239 8.31 -1.07 2.94
C ASP A 239 8.98 -2.05 3.91
N PHE A 240 8.17 -2.87 4.59
CA PHE A 240 8.68 -3.88 5.51
C PHE A 240 9.47 -5.01 4.83
N GLY A 241 9.39 -5.12 3.49
CA GLY A 241 10.22 -6.04 2.72
C GLY A 241 11.63 -5.51 2.53
N ASP A 242 11.75 -4.30 1.97
CA ASP A 242 13.05 -3.64 1.71
C ASP A 242 13.66 -2.99 2.96
N GLY A 243 12.85 -2.70 3.98
CA GLY A 243 13.28 -2.20 5.28
C GLY A 243 13.78 -0.75 5.27
N TRP A 244 13.10 0.16 4.56
CA TRP A 244 13.53 1.55 4.48
C TRP A 244 13.26 2.33 5.77
N ARG A 245 14.30 2.51 6.58
CA ARG A 245 14.21 3.22 7.86
C ARG A 245 14.72 4.65 7.77
N HIS A 246 14.02 5.55 8.44
CA HIS A 246 14.32 6.97 8.48
C HIS A 246 14.38 7.49 9.90
N ASP A 247 15.38 8.30 10.17
CA ASP A 247 15.40 9.19 11.32
C ASP A 247 14.56 10.43 11.00
N VAL A 248 13.41 10.57 11.67
CA VAL A 248 12.56 11.75 11.58
C VAL A 248 12.81 12.61 12.82
N ILE A 249 13.61 13.67 12.67
CA ILE A 249 13.98 14.56 13.76
C ILE A 249 13.06 15.78 13.72
N PHE A 250 12.21 15.94 14.74
CA PHE A 250 11.52 17.19 15.00
C PHE A 250 12.54 18.27 15.41
N GLU A 251 12.55 19.39 14.70
CA GLU A 251 13.50 20.49 14.92
C GLU A 251 12.90 21.73 15.59
N GLY A 252 11.60 21.69 15.92
CA GLY A 252 10.90 22.78 16.60
C GLY A 252 9.82 23.45 15.76
N TYR A 253 9.42 24.64 16.20
CA TYR A 253 8.35 25.43 15.62
C TYR A 253 8.88 26.73 15.00
N PRO A 254 9.32 26.71 13.72
CA PRO A 254 9.70 27.96 13.05
C PRO A 254 8.51 28.93 12.93
N PRO A 255 8.78 30.24 12.80
CA PRO A 255 7.72 31.22 12.56
C PRO A 255 7.03 30.94 11.22
N ILE A 256 5.71 31.11 11.17
CA ILE A 256 4.94 31.06 9.93
C ILE A 256 5.19 32.34 9.14
N ASP A 257 5.57 32.18 7.88
CA ASP A 257 5.55 33.27 6.90
C ASP A 257 4.14 33.42 6.33
N PRO A 258 3.44 34.55 6.55
CA PRO A 258 2.09 34.79 6.04
C PRO A 258 1.98 34.77 4.51
N GLN A 259 3.08 34.92 3.77
CA GLN A 259 3.11 34.89 2.30
C GLN A 259 3.45 33.51 1.74
N ALA A 260 3.97 32.60 2.57
CA ALA A 260 4.30 31.25 2.16
C ALA A 260 3.06 30.35 2.12
N LYS A 261 3.11 29.35 1.24
CA LYS A 261 2.14 28.24 1.22
C LYS A 261 2.82 26.98 1.75
N TYR A 262 2.20 26.31 2.70
CA TYR A 262 2.71 25.06 3.26
C TYR A 262 1.95 23.86 2.66
N PRO A 263 2.55 22.66 2.60
CA PRO A 263 3.89 22.31 3.09
C PRO A 263 5.04 22.89 2.22
N LEU A 264 6.25 22.85 2.79
CA LEU A 264 7.51 23.21 2.12
C LEU A 264 8.57 22.12 2.36
N CYS A 265 9.32 21.75 1.33
CA CYS A 265 10.65 21.19 1.48
C CYS A 265 11.65 22.34 1.37
N VAL A 266 12.33 22.66 2.47
CA VAL A 266 13.21 23.85 2.56
C VAL A 266 14.61 23.57 2.03
N GLU A 267 15.10 22.34 2.23
CA GLU A 267 16.40 21.87 1.76
C GLU A 267 16.43 20.33 1.81
N GLY A 268 17.47 19.75 1.23
CA GLY A 268 17.70 18.32 1.17
C GLY A 268 18.82 18.04 0.19
N GLU A 269 19.28 16.80 0.17
CA GLU A 269 20.36 16.37 -0.72
C GLU A 269 20.11 14.96 -1.23
N ARG A 270 20.59 14.71 -2.45
CA ARG A 270 20.64 13.41 -3.14
C ARG A 270 19.29 12.85 -3.56
N ALA A 271 19.30 12.09 -4.65
CA ALA A 271 18.12 11.39 -5.14
C ALA A 271 17.75 10.26 -4.18
N CYS A 272 16.45 10.05 -3.97
CA CYS A 272 15.95 8.93 -3.19
C CYS A 272 16.21 7.61 -3.93
N PRO A 273 16.48 6.48 -3.22
CA PRO A 273 16.54 5.19 -3.87
C PRO A 273 15.23 4.88 -4.63
N PRO A 274 15.32 4.27 -5.81
CA PRO A 274 14.17 3.69 -6.48
C PRO A 274 13.35 2.74 -5.61
N GLU A 275 12.04 2.70 -5.84
CA GLU A 275 11.15 1.67 -5.27
C GLU A 275 11.64 0.26 -5.61
N ASP A 276 11.44 -0.65 -4.64
CA ASP A 276 11.72 -2.08 -4.71
C ASP A 276 13.14 -2.47 -5.18
N ILE A 277 14.15 -1.65 -4.89
CA ILE A 277 15.55 -1.94 -5.27
C ILE A 277 16.20 -2.98 -4.35
N GLY A 278 15.51 -3.47 -3.31
CA GLY A 278 16.05 -4.43 -2.35
C GLY A 278 16.69 -3.76 -1.14
N GLY A 279 16.10 -2.65 -0.68
CA GLY A 279 16.57 -1.92 0.49
C GLY A 279 17.93 -1.25 0.32
N PRO A 280 18.57 -0.83 1.44
CA PRO A 280 19.86 -0.13 1.41
C PRO A 280 20.97 -0.91 0.70
N TRP A 281 21.00 -2.24 0.88
CA TRP A 281 21.99 -3.11 0.24
C TRP A 281 21.79 -3.21 -1.27
N GLY A 282 20.54 -3.43 -1.72
CA GLY A 282 20.22 -3.47 -3.13
C GLY A 282 20.45 -2.12 -3.83
N TYR A 283 20.24 -1.01 -3.13
CA TYR A 283 20.58 0.32 -3.66
C TYR A 283 22.10 0.52 -3.79
N ALA A 284 22.89 0.04 -2.83
CA ALA A 284 24.35 0.11 -2.93
C ALA A 284 24.87 -0.71 -4.11
N GLU A 285 24.32 -1.91 -4.33
CA GLU A 285 24.64 -2.75 -5.49
C GLU A 285 24.22 -2.09 -6.81
N TYR A 286 23.03 -1.50 -6.85
CA TYR A 286 22.54 -0.74 -8.00
C TYR A 286 23.48 0.43 -8.36
N LEU A 287 23.92 1.21 -7.37
CA LEU A 287 24.87 2.31 -7.60
C LEU A 287 26.24 1.80 -8.08
N ALA A 288 26.73 0.68 -7.52
CA ALA A 288 27.98 0.06 -7.96
C ALA A 288 27.87 -0.40 -9.43
N ALA A 289 26.75 -1.03 -9.79
CA ALA A 289 26.48 -1.43 -11.15
C ALA A 289 26.43 -0.23 -12.10
N LEU A 290 25.73 0.86 -11.75
CA LEU A 290 25.66 2.06 -12.61
C LEU A 290 27.01 2.75 -12.82
N ALA A 291 27.92 2.66 -11.84
CA ALA A 291 29.22 3.32 -11.91
C ALA A 291 30.25 2.56 -12.77
N ASP A 292 30.05 1.26 -13.00
CA ASP A 292 30.98 0.39 -13.71
C ASP A 292 30.28 -0.37 -14.85
N PRO A 293 30.50 0.00 -16.13
CA PRO A 293 29.94 -0.71 -17.28
C PRO A 293 30.34 -2.18 -17.39
N ASP A 294 31.45 -2.58 -16.76
CA ASP A 294 31.93 -3.98 -16.76
C ASP A 294 31.36 -4.79 -15.57
N TYR A 295 30.57 -4.16 -14.69
CA TYR A 295 29.89 -4.86 -13.59
C TYR A 295 28.90 -5.88 -14.16
N GLU A 296 28.90 -7.10 -13.60
CA GLU A 296 28.12 -8.23 -14.12
C GLU A 296 26.62 -7.91 -14.29
N LEU A 297 26.08 -7.04 -13.44
CA LEU A 297 24.66 -6.63 -13.44
C LEU A 297 24.39 -5.26 -14.08
N HIS A 298 25.38 -4.60 -14.70
CA HIS A 298 25.24 -3.24 -15.24
C HIS A 298 24.05 -3.11 -16.20
N GLU A 299 24.06 -3.91 -17.28
CA GLU A 299 23.02 -3.90 -18.31
C GLU A 299 21.65 -4.27 -17.76
N GLU A 300 21.59 -5.20 -16.80
CA GLU A 300 20.33 -5.63 -16.20
C GLU A 300 19.69 -4.52 -15.36
N TYR A 301 20.48 -3.81 -14.55
CA TYR A 301 19.99 -2.69 -13.76
C TYR A 301 19.55 -1.51 -14.64
N LEU A 302 20.29 -1.21 -15.70
CA LEU A 302 19.91 -0.18 -16.67
C LEU A 302 18.64 -0.55 -17.44
N GLU A 303 18.48 -1.80 -17.86
CA GLU A 303 17.25 -2.25 -18.53
C GLU A 303 16.05 -2.18 -17.57
N TRP A 304 16.25 -2.61 -16.33
CA TRP A 304 15.15 -2.73 -15.37
C TRP A 304 14.70 -1.39 -14.79
N ARG A 305 15.62 -0.56 -14.29
CA ARG A 305 15.29 0.70 -13.61
C ARG A 305 15.67 1.95 -14.39
N GLY A 306 16.59 1.83 -15.34
CA GLY A 306 17.09 2.96 -16.10
C GLY A 306 18.25 3.68 -15.41
N PRO A 307 18.71 4.81 -15.97
CA PRO A 307 19.75 5.60 -15.35
C PRO A 307 19.24 6.28 -14.07
N HIS A 308 20.12 6.46 -13.10
CA HIS A 308 19.84 7.18 -11.85
C HIS A 308 21.02 8.09 -11.51
N ASP A 309 20.75 9.38 -11.35
CA ASP A 309 21.73 10.33 -10.82
C ASP A 309 21.54 10.40 -9.30
N PRO A 310 22.45 9.80 -8.50
CA PRO A 310 22.29 9.73 -7.06
C PRO A 310 22.41 11.08 -6.37
N ASP A 311 22.95 12.12 -7.03
CA ASP A 311 23.15 13.43 -6.43
C ASP A 311 22.05 14.44 -6.82
N ALA A 312 21.16 14.07 -7.74
CA ALA A 312 20.06 14.93 -8.18
C ALA A 312 19.01 15.16 -7.08
N PHE A 313 18.80 16.42 -6.69
CA PHE A 313 17.69 16.81 -5.83
C PHE A 313 17.28 18.28 -6.03
N ASP A 314 15.97 18.55 -6.04
CA ASP A 314 15.40 19.91 -6.06
C ASP A 314 14.30 20.07 -5.00
N ALA A 315 14.58 20.88 -3.98
CA ALA A 315 13.65 21.19 -2.89
C ALA A 315 12.33 21.85 -3.36
N LYS A 316 12.35 22.63 -4.46
CA LYS A 316 11.15 23.23 -5.04
C LYS A 316 10.30 22.17 -5.74
N GLN A 317 10.92 21.19 -6.39
CA GLN A 317 10.20 20.07 -6.98
C GLN A 317 9.54 19.21 -5.88
N ALA A 318 10.29 18.88 -4.82
CA ALA A 318 9.75 18.17 -3.65
C ALA A 318 8.58 18.94 -3.03
N THR A 319 8.72 20.26 -2.85
CA THR A 319 7.62 21.12 -2.37
C THR A 319 6.37 21.04 -3.25
N ARG A 320 6.54 21.02 -4.58
CA ARG A 320 5.41 20.88 -5.52
C ARG A 320 4.75 19.52 -5.41
N ALA A 321 5.52 18.45 -5.21
CA ALA A 321 4.98 17.10 -5.01
C ALA A 321 4.18 17.01 -3.70
N MET A 322 4.74 17.50 -2.59
CA MET A 322 4.08 17.50 -1.28
C MET A 322 2.74 18.24 -1.27
N ARG A 323 2.59 19.30 -2.08
CA ARG A 323 1.34 20.09 -2.18
C ARG A 323 0.24 19.43 -3.02
N LYS A 324 0.54 18.31 -3.69
CA LYS A 324 -0.45 17.53 -4.47
C LYS A 324 -1.10 16.41 -3.66
N ARG A 325 -0.48 16.01 -2.54
CA ARG A 325 -1.03 15.07 -1.58
C ARG A 325 -2.10 15.78 -0.73
#